data_AF-A0A920T442-F1
#
_entry.id   AF-A0A920T442-F1
#
_cell.length_a   1.000
_cell.length_b   1.000
_cell.length_c   1.000
_cell.angle_alpha   90.00
_cell.angle_beta   90.00
_cell.angle_gamma   90.00
#
_symmetry.space_group_name_H-M   'P 1'
#
loop_
_entity.id
_entity.type
_entity.pdbx_description
1 polymer ?
#
loop_
_entity_poly.entity_id
_entity_poly.type
_entity_poly.pdbx_seq_one_letter_code
_entity_poly.pdbx_strand_id
1 'polypeptide(L)'
;MAGGVVICIEIDNHRINRRLETNYLDKATDSFEEALKMAKDAVFKKIPLSIGLLGNAADIVPKFVSSDIIPDMVTDQTSAHDELIGYIPNHHTIEEADNYENPIQKSISMNRFDLWGNM
;
A
#
# COMPACT_ATOMS: atom_id res chain seq x y z
N MET A 1 4.32 8.53 21.40
CA MET A 1 4.31 9.20 20.07
C MET A 1 5.51 10.12 19.96
N ALA A 2 6.06 10.32 18.76
CA ALA A 2 7.31 11.06 18.52
C ALA A 2 7.11 12.54 18.10
N GLY A 3 5.87 13.02 17.94
CA GLY A 3 5.56 14.42 17.63
C GLY A 3 5.72 14.83 16.15
N GLY A 4 5.83 13.87 15.24
CA GLY A 4 5.98 14.12 13.81
C GLY A 4 4.68 14.20 13.02
N VAL A 5 4.83 14.48 11.71
CA VAL A 5 3.78 14.34 10.71
C VAL A 5 4.13 13.15 9.83
N VAL A 6 3.15 12.28 9.56
CA VAL A 6 3.36 11.06 8.78
C VAL A 6 2.30 10.91 7.68
N ILE A 7 2.75 10.52 6.49
CA ILE A 7 1.88 10.02 5.41
C ILE A 7 2.09 8.51 5.35
N CYS A 8 1.04 7.73 5.61
CA CYS A 8 1.02 6.27 5.54
C CYS A 8 0.29 5.86 4.27
N ILE A 9 1.02 5.29 3.31
CA ILE A 9 0.42 4.78 2.07
C ILE A 9 -0.18 3.40 2.35
N GLU A 10 -1.45 3.19 2.01
CA GLU A 10 -2.15 1.91 2.19
C GLU A 10 -3.09 1.70 1.00
N ILE A 11 -3.07 0.52 0.40
CA ILE A 11 -3.87 0.20 -0.78
C ILE A 11 -5.27 -0.28 -0.40
N ASP A 12 -5.44 -0.82 0.81
CA ASP A 12 -6.71 -1.34 1.32
C ASP A 12 -7.46 -0.27 2.14
N ASN A 13 -8.54 0.27 1.56
CA ASN A 13 -9.38 1.26 2.22
C ASN A 13 -10.00 0.73 3.53
N HIS A 14 -10.30 -0.56 3.63
CA HIS A 14 -10.82 -1.16 4.86
C HIS A 14 -9.77 -1.10 5.97
N ARG A 15 -8.48 -1.28 5.65
CA ARG A 15 -7.40 -1.11 6.63
C ARG A 15 -7.31 0.33 7.11
N ILE A 16 -7.40 1.31 6.22
CA ILE A 16 -7.40 2.74 6.57
C ILE A 16 -8.56 3.05 7.54
N ASN A 17 -9.79 2.68 7.16
CA ASN A 17 -10.98 2.93 7.97
C ASN A 17 -10.85 2.33 9.38
N ARG A 18 -10.34 1.11 9.50
CA ARG A 18 -10.09 0.49 10.80
C ARG A 18 -9.12 1.30 11.67
N ARG A 19 -8.11 1.97 11.10
CA ARG A 19 -7.18 2.81 11.89
C ARG A 19 -7.81 4.14 12.28
N LEU A 20 -8.69 4.71 11.45
CA LEU A 20 -9.50 5.89 11.82
C LEU A 20 -10.43 5.56 12.99
N GLU A 21 -11.18 4.45 12.90
CA GLU A 21 -12.12 4.01 13.95
C GLU A 21 -11.43 3.74 15.29
N THR A 22 -10.19 3.25 15.25
CA THR A 22 -9.40 2.92 16.45
C THR A 22 -8.50 4.07 16.92
N ASN A 23 -8.61 5.26 16.32
CA ASN A 23 -7.79 6.44 16.63
C ASN A 23 -6.26 6.22 16.51
N TYR A 24 -5.85 5.29 15.65
CA TYR A 24 -4.45 5.11 15.25
C TYR A 24 -4.06 6.00 14.06
N LEU A 25 -5.05 6.59 13.39
CA LEU A 25 -4.89 7.49 12.26
C LEU A 25 -5.82 8.70 12.43
N ASP A 26 -5.33 9.91 12.12
CA ASP A 26 -6.11 11.15 12.31
C ASP A 26 -6.96 11.52 11.09
N LYS A 27 -6.40 11.37 9.88
CA LYS A 27 -7.03 11.75 8.62
C LYS A 27 -6.71 10.76 7.51
N ALA A 28 -7.54 10.71 6.48
CA ALA A 28 -7.25 9.98 5.25
C ALA A 28 -7.71 10.75 4.01
N THR A 29 -7.07 10.46 2.88
CA THR A 29 -7.43 10.97 1.54
C THR A 29 -6.94 9.96 0.48
N ASP A 30 -7.50 10.01 -0.71
CA ASP A 30 -7.03 9.31 -1.92
C ASP A 30 -6.24 10.23 -2.87
N SER A 31 -6.10 11.51 -2.53
CA SER A 31 -5.33 12.49 -3.31
C SER A 31 -3.93 12.67 -2.74
N PHE A 32 -2.93 12.44 -3.59
CA PHE A 32 -1.53 12.72 -3.30
C PHE A 32 -1.30 14.20 -2.95
N GLU A 33 -1.89 15.10 -3.72
CA GLU A 33 -1.78 16.55 -3.56
C GLU A 33 -2.41 17.00 -2.24
N GLU A 34 -3.57 16.45 -1.89
CA GLU A 34 -4.24 16.77 -0.63
C GLU A 34 -3.43 16.26 0.58
N ALA A 35 -2.89 15.04 0.50
CA ALA A 35 -2.03 14.47 1.54
C ALA A 35 -0.80 15.37 1.79
N LEU A 36 -0.14 15.81 0.72
CA LEU A 36 1.00 16.73 0.80
C LEU A 36 0.62 18.08 1.39
N LYS A 37 -0.55 18.64 0.99
CA LYS A 37 -1.04 19.90 1.53
C LYS A 37 -1.28 19.78 3.03
N MET A 38 -1.98 18.74 3.47
CA MET A 38 -2.22 18.47 4.89
C MET A 38 -0.91 18.33 5.68
N ALA A 39 0.06 17.59 5.13
CA ALA A 39 1.34 17.37 5.79
C ALA A 39 2.13 18.68 5.94
N LYS A 40 2.25 19.47 4.85
CA LYS A 40 2.96 20.77 4.86
C LYS A 40 2.29 21.76 5.83
N ASP A 41 0.96 21.83 5.82
CA ASP A 41 0.19 22.70 6.72
C ASP A 41 0.43 22.30 8.19
N ALA A 42 0.47 21.01 8.50
CA ALA A 42 0.71 20.49 9.85
C ALA A 42 2.15 20.73 10.32
N VAL A 43 3.15 20.49 9.46
CA VAL A 43 4.55 20.77 9.73
C VAL A 43 4.76 22.25 10.01
N PHE A 44 4.20 23.14 9.18
CA PHE A 44 4.29 24.59 9.38
C PHE A 44 3.70 25.03 10.74
N LYS A 45 2.57 24.44 11.14
CA LYS A 45 1.90 24.72 12.41
C LYS A 45 2.52 23.99 13.61
N LYS A 46 3.49 23.10 13.39
CA LYS A 46 4.07 22.22 14.41
C LYS A 46 3.03 21.38 15.15
N ILE A 47 2.05 20.88 14.40
CA ILE A 47 0.99 20.01 14.94
C ILE A 47 1.26 18.59 14.44
N PRO A 48 1.44 17.61 15.34
CA PRO A 48 1.57 16.21 14.94
C PRO A 48 0.31 15.76 14.20
N LEU A 49 0.48 15.02 13.10
CA LEU A 49 -0.63 14.58 12.27
C LEU A 49 -0.29 13.29 11.52
N SER A 50 -1.18 12.30 11.60
CA SER A 50 -1.11 11.06 10.83
C SER A 50 -2.14 11.04 9.70
N ILE A 51 -1.65 10.82 8.48
CA ILE A 51 -2.43 10.92 7.23
C ILE A 51 -2.35 9.58 6.51
N GLY A 52 -3.48 8.90 6.31
CA GLY A 52 -3.57 7.75 5.43
C GLY A 52 -3.75 8.21 4.00
N LEU A 53 -2.91 7.74 3.09
CA LEU A 53 -3.04 7.98 1.67
C LEU A 53 -3.45 6.67 0.98
N LEU A 54 -4.69 6.63 0.49
CA LEU A 54 -5.19 5.48 -0.25
C LEU A 54 -4.44 5.36 -1.59
N GLY A 55 -3.76 4.22 -1.78
CA GLY A 55 -3.10 3.88 -3.02
C GLY A 55 -1.95 2.89 -2.84
N ASN A 56 -1.36 2.46 -3.94
CA ASN A 56 -0.24 1.54 -3.92
C ASN A 56 1.08 2.28 -3.63
N ALA A 57 1.86 1.82 -2.67
CA ALA A 57 3.18 2.37 -2.36
C ALA A 57 4.12 2.32 -3.57
N ALA A 58 4.05 1.26 -4.38
CA ALA A 58 4.85 1.12 -5.60
C ALA A 58 4.54 2.21 -6.65
N ASP A 59 3.32 2.75 -6.65
CA ASP A 59 2.89 3.82 -7.55
C ASP A 59 3.11 5.22 -6.97
N ILE A 60 2.98 5.36 -5.64
CA ILE A 60 3.04 6.66 -4.98
C ILE A 60 4.48 7.07 -4.64
N VAL A 61 5.34 6.16 -4.18
CA VAL A 61 6.72 6.50 -3.81
C VAL A 61 7.50 7.13 -4.98
N PRO A 62 7.39 6.64 -6.23
CA PRO A 62 7.98 7.34 -7.38
C PRO A 62 7.48 8.77 -7.58
N LYS A 63 6.23 9.09 -7.21
CA LYS A 63 5.67 10.45 -7.32
C LYS A 63 6.33 11.44 -6.37
N PHE A 64 6.75 11.00 -5.18
CA PHE A 64 7.55 11.83 -4.27
C PHE A 64 8.87 12.24 -4.92
N VAL A 65 9.56 11.28 -5.52
CA VAL A 65 10.84 11.51 -6.22
C VAL A 65 10.65 12.46 -7.40
N SER A 66 9.65 12.20 -8.26
CA SER A 66 9.41 13.06 -9.44
C SER A 66 8.94 14.48 -9.09
N SER A 67 8.48 14.70 -7.85
CA SER A 67 8.02 16.00 -7.35
C SER A 67 9.06 16.75 -6.52
N ASP A 68 10.30 16.22 -6.41
CA ASP A 68 11.36 16.74 -5.53
C ASP A 68 10.91 16.91 -4.05
N ILE A 69 10.09 15.98 -3.57
CA ILE A 69 9.62 15.97 -2.17
C ILE A 69 10.41 14.93 -1.40
N ILE A 70 11.21 15.40 -0.44
CA ILE A 70 12.07 14.57 0.39
C ILE A 70 11.56 14.61 1.84
N PRO A 71 10.98 13.50 2.35
CA PRO A 71 10.65 13.37 3.76
C PRO A 71 11.90 13.32 4.64
N ASP A 72 11.80 13.75 5.90
CA ASP A 72 12.90 13.63 6.87
C ASP A 72 13.27 12.15 7.17
N MET A 73 12.30 11.25 7.03
CA MET A 73 12.46 9.82 7.24
C MET A 73 11.53 9.03 6.30
N VAL A 74 12.03 7.90 5.80
CA VAL A 74 11.27 6.95 4.99
C VAL A 74 11.47 5.56 5.56
N THR A 75 10.39 4.81 5.69
CA THR A 75 10.40 3.39 6.09
C THR A 75 9.26 2.68 5.37
N ASP A 76 9.36 1.37 5.22
CA ASP A 76 8.29 0.53 4.69
C ASP A 76 7.89 -0.52 5.72
N GLN A 77 6.59 -0.77 5.84
CA GLN A 77 6.03 -1.82 6.70
C GLN A 77 4.91 -2.57 5.98
N THR A 78 5.00 -2.66 4.65
CA THR A 78 4.11 -3.53 3.87
C THR A 78 4.38 -4.99 4.21
N SER A 79 3.44 -5.88 3.85
CA SER A 79 3.66 -7.32 3.99
C SER A 79 4.56 -7.87 2.87
N ALA A 80 5.66 -7.18 2.55
CA ALA A 80 6.62 -7.57 1.50
C ALA A 80 7.29 -8.95 1.73
N HIS A 81 7.15 -9.52 2.93
CA HIS A 81 7.59 -10.88 3.24
C HIS A 81 6.69 -11.97 2.63
N ASP A 82 5.47 -11.60 2.20
CA ASP A 82 4.53 -12.47 1.51
C ASP A 82 4.29 -11.89 0.12
N GLU A 83 5.13 -12.28 -0.83
CA GLU A 83 5.09 -11.77 -2.21
C GLU A 83 3.82 -12.18 -2.96
N LEU A 84 3.12 -13.22 -2.52
CA LEU A 84 1.93 -13.75 -3.19
C LEU A 84 0.64 -13.06 -2.74
N ILE A 85 0.54 -12.66 -1.48
CA ILE A 85 -0.70 -12.12 -0.89
C ILE A 85 -0.47 -10.73 -0.26
N GLY A 86 0.74 -10.47 0.23
CA GLY A 86 1.06 -9.33 1.07
C GLY A 86 1.53 -8.07 0.34
N TYR A 87 1.98 -8.18 -0.91
CA TYR A 87 2.44 -7.05 -1.72
C TYR A 87 1.70 -6.99 -3.05
N ILE A 88 1.03 -5.87 -3.32
CA ILE A 88 0.29 -5.68 -4.56
C ILE A 88 1.23 -5.08 -5.62
N PRO A 89 1.41 -5.72 -6.78
CA PRO A 89 2.25 -5.18 -7.85
C PRO A 89 1.80 -3.78 -8.29
N ASN A 90 2.74 -2.99 -8.81
CA ASN A 90 2.46 -1.64 -9.30
C ASN A 90 1.37 -1.65 -10.39
N HIS A 91 0.53 -0.60 -10.43
CA HIS A 91 -0.58 -0.48 -11.37
C HIS A 91 -1.69 -1.53 -11.24
N HIS A 92 -1.71 -2.27 -10.12
CA HIS A 92 -2.76 -3.25 -9.84
C HIS A 92 -3.59 -2.86 -8.62
N THR A 93 -4.88 -3.19 -8.70
CA THR A 93 -5.79 -3.11 -7.55
C THR A 93 -5.73 -4.40 -6.72
N ILE A 94 -6.28 -4.37 -5.50
CA ILE A 94 -6.43 -5.58 -4.68
C ILE A 94 -7.28 -6.63 -5.41
N GLU A 95 -8.38 -6.21 -6.03
CA GLU A 95 -9.27 -7.12 -6.77
C GLU A 95 -8.59 -7.75 -7.98
N GLU A 96 -7.77 -7.00 -8.72
CA GLU A 96 -6.95 -7.53 -9.80
C GLU A 96 -5.90 -8.51 -9.27
N ALA A 97 -5.31 -8.19 -8.12
CA ALA A 97 -4.30 -9.04 -7.50
C ALA A 97 -4.86 -10.39 -7.02
N ASP A 98 -6.06 -10.37 -6.44
CA ASP A 98 -6.79 -11.57 -6.01
C ASP A 98 -7.14 -12.50 -7.19
N ASN A 99 -7.24 -11.94 -8.40
CA ASN A 99 -7.51 -12.69 -9.63
C ASN A 99 -6.24 -13.27 -10.27
N TYR A 100 -5.04 -12.98 -9.77
CA TYR A 100 -3.85 -13.68 -10.24
C TYR A 100 -3.93 -15.15 -9.82
N GLU A 101 -4.25 -16.02 -10.78
CA GLU A 101 -4.13 -17.46 -10.59
C GLU A 101 -2.71 -17.79 -10.13
N ASN A 102 -2.62 -18.38 -8.94
CA ASN A 102 -1.37 -18.78 -8.34
C ASN A 102 -0.59 -19.70 -9.32
N PRO A 103 0.59 -19.32 -9.82
CA PRO A 103 1.33 -20.13 -10.78
C PRO A 103 1.70 -21.52 -10.23
N ILE A 104 1.78 -21.66 -8.90
CA ILE A 104 1.95 -22.95 -8.22
C ILE A 104 0.70 -23.82 -8.40
N GLN A 105 -0.48 -23.23 -8.34
CA GLN A 105 -1.75 -23.94 -8.51
C GLN A 105 -1.94 -24.43 -9.94
N LYS A 106 -1.41 -23.70 -10.93
CA LYS A 106 -1.34 -24.14 -12.35
C LYS A 106 -0.43 -25.35 -12.55
N SER A 107 0.68 -25.43 -11.82
CA SER A 107 1.58 -26.61 -11.85
C SER A 107 0.96 -27.87 -11.21
N ILE A 108 0.06 -27.68 -10.24
CA ILE A 108 -0.63 -28.76 -9.53
C ILE A 108 -1.88 -29.21 -10.31
N SER A 109 -2.57 -28.30 -11.02
CA SER A 109 -3.71 -28.66 -11.88
C SER A 109 -3.29 -29.30 -13.21
N MET A 110 -2.08 -29.05 -13.70
CA MET A 110 -1.52 -29.68 -14.91
C MET A 110 -0.88 -31.07 -14.68
N ASN A 111 -0.94 -31.67 -13.48
CA ASN A 111 -0.24 -32.94 -13.21
C ASN A 111 -1.03 -33.95 -12.35
N ARG A 112 -2.19 -34.41 -12.85
CA ARG A 112 -2.73 -35.71 -12.38
C ARG A 112 -3.53 -36.52 -13.40
N PHE A 113 -3.96 -35.94 -14.52
CA PHE A 113 -4.67 -36.67 -15.58
C PHE A 113 -3.89 -36.81 -16.90
N ASP A 114 -2.93 -35.93 -17.19
CA ASP A 114 -2.26 -35.92 -18.50
C ASP A 114 -1.02 -36.84 -18.59
N LEU A 115 -0.50 -37.34 -17.46
CA LEU A 115 0.72 -38.17 -17.42
C LEU A 115 0.47 -39.70 -17.53
N TRP A 116 -0.78 -40.16 -17.52
CA TRP A 116 -1.15 -41.59 -17.58
C TRP A 116 -2.16 -41.92 -18.68
N GLY A 117 -2.31 -41.06 -19.70
CA GLY A 117 -3.25 -41.24 -20.81
C GLY A 117 -2.64 -41.79 -22.11
N ASN A 118 -1.32 -41.96 -22.19
CA ASN A 118 -0.63 -42.43 -23.40
C ASN A 118 0.45 -43.48 -23.06
N MET A 119 0.02 -44.64 -22.59
CA MET A 119 0.80 -45.88 -22.61
C MET A 119 -0.06 -47.00 -23.20
#